data_AF-A0A3M1G909-F1
#
_entry.id   AF-A0A3M1G909-F1
#
_cell.length_a   1.000
_cell.length_b   1.000
_cell.length_c   1.000
_cell.angle_alpha   90.00
_cell.angle_beta   90.00
_cell.angle_gamma   90.00
#
_symmetry.space_group_name_H-M   'P 1'
#
loop_
_entity.id
_entity.type
_entity.pdbx_description
1 polymer ?
#
loop_
_entity_poly.entity_id
_entity_poly.type
_entity_poly.pdbx_seq_one_letter_code
_entity_poly.pdbx_strand_id
1 'polypeptide(L)'
;PDAFGPPDYAFTLRAGEHKTHELWLTYTPPGRSPAQAGAVQPLFAAAPVTWYVESGAFGLTALPDWDAWRDHEQYIRDQLDTAGTYEPWMDWFPNLPAAIEGEDFYGVFDYGDAPIDFEGYHVAPYNLKYEMDWGMWLQWARTGDERWFRLAEAGARHAADLDILHNLHTPRHWADGIIFGHSYHDEDGFRNPHRNYGGNHPDTAFGVPGLLLAYYLTGYEKARDAALEAADNMEYRLHNDSHLCSYFSDCNGEGYALGEGLFQDGERPAANSLLAMVEAYRATGKADYLAVADALVDWARAERQPYIHGPIPGDDRYLKPWMLNLYLRSLAAYLEMKQEFGLPDNSHGRASFLAYADWLRTQAAIDLTPIDTGPRAAYPYQWWFDGRVDVPGEDNDNRDPSVNNWLLLGADAQAYAHRLRGDGASLDLATRLFRAGSRDPWYEGDANTYSATKETVNSIVFGNIFLHEW
;
A
#
# COMPACT_ATOMS: atom_id res chain seq x y z
N PRO A 1 -27.49 -13.17 -22.10
CA PRO A 1 -26.98 -14.10 -23.13
C PRO A 1 -26.26 -13.37 -24.27
N ASP A 2 -26.93 -12.43 -24.95
CA ASP A 2 -26.31 -11.68 -26.06
C ASP A 2 -25.20 -10.71 -25.60
N ALA A 3 -25.19 -10.34 -24.31
CA ALA A 3 -24.15 -9.51 -23.69
C ALA A 3 -22.84 -10.27 -23.39
N PHE A 4 -22.85 -11.61 -23.39
CA PHE A 4 -21.70 -12.46 -23.03
C PHE A 4 -21.05 -13.12 -24.25
N GLY A 5 -21.35 -12.61 -25.45
CA GLY A 5 -20.85 -13.16 -26.70
C GLY A 5 -21.67 -14.36 -27.22
N PRO A 6 -21.38 -14.79 -28.45
CA PRO A 6 -22.05 -15.93 -29.08
C PRO A 6 -21.72 -17.25 -28.37
N PRO A 7 -22.48 -18.34 -28.61
CA PRO A 7 -22.28 -19.64 -27.95
C PRO A 7 -20.90 -20.29 -28.17
N ASP A 8 -20.16 -19.83 -29.17
CA ASP A 8 -18.80 -20.22 -29.51
C ASP A 8 -17.74 -19.24 -29.00
N TYR A 9 -18.12 -18.28 -28.14
CA TYR A 9 -17.20 -17.34 -27.53
C TYR A 9 -16.21 -18.08 -26.63
N ALA A 10 -14.98 -18.23 -27.14
CA ALA A 10 -13.83 -18.66 -26.36
C ALA A 10 -13.12 -17.42 -25.83
N PHE A 11 -13.19 -17.20 -24.52
CA PHE A 11 -12.42 -16.12 -23.90
C PHE A 11 -10.93 -16.41 -24.06
N THR A 12 -10.19 -15.43 -24.57
CA THR A 12 -8.74 -15.54 -24.78
C THR A 12 -8.07 -14.57 -23.83
N LEU A 13 -7.07 -15.04 -23.07
CA LEU A 13 -6.21 -14.17 -22.28
C LEU A 13 -5.58 -13.10 -23.18
N ARG A 14 -5.50 -11.86 -22.71
CA ARG A 14 -4.71 -10.82 -23.38
C ARG A 14 -3.23 -11.18 -23.28
N ALA A 15 -2.42 -10.56 -24.14
CA ALA A 15 -0.98 -10.78 -24.09
C ALA A 15 -0.42 -10.47 -22.69
N GLY A 16 0.36 -11.41 -22.14
CA GLY A 16 0.98 -11.29 -20.82
C GLY A 16 0.03 -11.46 -19.64
N GLU A 17 -1.25 -11.77 -19.85
CA GLU A 17 -2.11 -12.25 -18.75
C GLU A 17 -1.88 -13.74 -18.50
N HIS A 18 -1.83 -14.10 -17.23
CA HIS A 18 -1.88 -15.48 -16.79
C HIS A 18 -3.16 -15.71 -15.99
N LYS A 19 -3.52 -16.98 -15.84
CA LYS A 19 -4.47 -17.40 -14.79
C LYS A 19 -4.11 -18.80 -14.32
N THR A 20 -3.95 -18.94 -13.02
CA THR A 20 -3.60 -20.18 -12.35
C THR A 20 -4.85 -20.77 -11.72
N HIS A 21 -5.09 -22.06 -11.97
CA HIS A 21 -6.20 -22.81 -11.38
C HIS A 21 -5.66 -23.91 -10.47
N GLU A 22 -6.21 -24.00 -9.25
CA GLU A 22 -5.89 -25.08 -8.33
C GLU A 22 -6.89 -26.23 -8.49
N LEU A 23 -6.39 -27.43 -8.81
CA LEU A 23 -7.21 -28.61 -9.11
C LEU A 23 -6.87 -29.76 -8.16
N TRP A 24 -7.88 -30.27 -7.49
CA TRP A 24 -7.76 -31.42 -6.59
C TRP A 24 -8.23 -32.70 -7.29
N LEU A 25 -7.31 -33.65 -7.49
CA LEU A 25 -7.61 -34.96 -8.08
C LEU A 25 -7.69 -36.01 -6.98
N THR A 26 -8.86 -36.62 -6.82
CA THR A 26 -9.07 -37.73 -5.89
C THR A 26 -9.32 -39.04 -6.62
N TYR A 27 -8.61 -40.10 -6.22
CA TYR A 27 -8.89 -41.45 -6.70
C TYR A 27 -9.87 -42.15 -5.77
N THR A 28 -11.00 -42.58 -6.32
CA THR A 28 -11.99 -43.38 -5.59
C THR A 28 -11.83 -44.85 -5.97
N PRO A 29 -11.42 -45.73 -5.04
CA PRO A 29 -11.32 -47.16 -5.33
C PRO A 29 -12.67 -47.76 -5.73
N PRO A 30 -12.70 -48.81 -6.57
CA PRO A 30 -13.93 -49.54 -6.89
C PRO A 30 -14.67 -49.98 -5.63
N GLY A 31 -16.00 -49.77 -5.61
CA GLY A 31 -16.85 -50.12 -4.47
C GLY A 31 -16.83 -49.12 -3.31
N ARG A 32 -16.14 -47.98 -3.44
CA ARG A 32 -16.25 -46.85 -2.52
C ARG A 32 -16.98 -45.67 -3.16
N SER A 33 -17.64 -44.87 -2.32
CA SER A 33 -18.21 -43.59 -2.74
C SER A 33 -17.10 -42.55 -2.90
N PRO A 34 -17.17 -41.68 -3.91
CA PRO A 34 -16.24 -40.57 -4.04
C PRO A 34 -16.27 -39.66 -2.81
N ALA A 35 -15.11 -39.09 -2.47
CA ALA A 35 -15.07 -37.95 -1.57
C ALA A 35 -15.89 -36.80 -2.19
N GLN A 36 -16.74 -36.14 -1.41
CA GLN A 36 -17.51 -35.01 -1.90
C GLN A 36 -16.58 -33.84 -2.18
N ALA A 37 -16.72 -33.20 -3.35
CA ALA A 37 -15.83 -32.14 -3.83
C ALA A 37 -15.74 -30.92 -2.89
N GLY A 38 -16.74 -30.68 -2.04
CA GLY A 38 -16.75 -29.60 -1.04
C GLY A 38 -16.02 -29.94 0.27
N ALA A 39 -15.42 -31.12 0.41
CA ALA A 39 -14.76 -31.58 1.64
C ALA A 39 -13.23 -31.39 1.64
N VAL A 40 -12.65 -30.86 0.56
CA VAL A 40 -11.20 -30.64 0.45
C VAL A 40 -10.92 -29.18 0.71
N GLN A 41 -10.64 -28.85 1.97
CA GLN A 41 -10.00 -27.58 2.33
C GLN A 41 -8.52 -27.87 2.59
N PRO A 42 -7.59 -27.18 1.90
CA PRO A 42 -6.17 -27.32 2.17
C PRO A 42 -5.90 -26.97 3.63
N LEU A 43 -5.16 -27.82 4.33
CA LEU A 43 -4.73 -27.52 5.68
C LEU A 43 -3.53 -26.58 5.63
N PHE A 44 -3.57 -25.50 6.40
CA PHE A 44 -2.44 -24.59 6.58
C PHE A 44 -1.89 -24.69 8.02
N ALA A 45 -0.58 -24.88 8.15
CA ALA A 45 0.07 -24.91 9.46
C ALA A 45 0.48 -23.49 9.86
N ALA A 46 -0.06 -22.99 10.97
CA ALA A 46 0.24 -21.65 11.46
C ALA A 46 1.00 -21.68 12.80
N ALA A 47 1.94 -20.74 12.98
CA ALA A 47 2.52 -20.43 14.28
C ALA A 47 1.56 -19.58 15.13
N PRO A 48 1.74 -19.51 16.46
CA PRO A 48 1.03 -18.54 17.30
C PRO A 48 1.30 -17.10 16.85
N VAL A 49 0.31 -16.22 16.97
CA VAL A 49 0.42 -14.79 16.56
C VAL A 49 1.59 -14.05 17.23
N THR A 50 1.90 -14.40 18.50
CA THR A 50 3.04 -13.85 19.22
C THR A 50 4.36 -14.13 18.51
N TRP A 51 4.50 -15.30 17.87
CA TRP A 51 5.70 -15.66 17.14
C TRP A 51 5.86 -14.81 15.87
N TYR A 52 4.77 -14.57 15.13
CA TYR A 52 4.85 -13.73 13.92
C TYR A 52 5.28 -12.30 14.26
N VAL A 53 4.68 -11.71 15.29
CA VAL A 53 5.00 -10.34 15.74
C VAL A 53 6.41 -10.25 16.32
N GLU A 54 6.76 -11.10 17.30
CA GLU A 54 8.06 -11.01 18.00
C GLU A 54 9.26 -11.42 17.13
N SER A 55 9.04 -12.18 16.06
CA SER A 55 10.12 -12.56 15.13
C SER A 55 10.63 -11.38 14.30
N GLY A 56 9.83 -10.32 14.14
CA GLY A 56 10.09 -9.22 13.20
C GLY A 56 9.95 -9.58 11.72
N ALA A 57 9.54 -10.81 11.38
CA ALA A 57 9.43 -11.27 9.99
C ALA A 57 8.33 -10.54 9.18
N PHE A 58 7.37 -9.91 9.86
CA PHE A 58 6.33 -9.08 9.27
C PHE A 58 6.66 -7.57 9.36
N GLY A 59 7.92 -7.23 9.66
CA GLY A 59 8.34 -5.86 9.93
C GLY A 59 7.95 -5.38 11.33
N LEU A 60 8.02 -4.06 11.52
CA LEU A 60 7.64 -3.41 12.78
C LEU A 60 6.12 -3.39 12.89
N THR A 61 5.59 -4.26 13.74
CA THR A 61 4.15 -4.40 14.03
C THR A 61 3.96 -4.86 15.48
N ALA A 62 2.72 -4.88 15.96
CA ALA A 62 2.38 -5.30 17.32
C ALA A 62 1.10 -6.14 17.38
N LEU A 63 0.94 -6.89 18.47
CA LEU A 63 -0.33 -7.55 18.78
C LEU A 63 -1.44 -6.51 18.99
N PRO A 64 -2.72 -6.86 18.77
CA PRO A 64 -3.85 -5.97 19.05
C PRO A 64 -3.86 -5.46 20.50
N ASP A 65 -4.03 -4.15 20.67
CA ASP A 65 -4.18 -3.51 21.99
C ASP A 65 -5.54 -2.80 22.12
N TRP A 66 -6.51 -3.52 22.68
CA TRP A 66 -7.89 -3.04 22.88
C TRP A 66 -8.05 -2.07 24.07
N ASP A 67 -7.05 -1.98 24.93
CA ASP A 67 -7.07 -1.09 26.09
C ASP A 67 -6.54 0.30 25.71
N ALA A 68 -5.45 0.35 24.94
CA ALA A 68 -4.85 1.59 24.46
C ALA A 68 -5.48 2.12 23.17
N TRP A 69 -5.77 1.23 22.21
CA TRP A 69 -6.08 1.57 20.82
C TRP A 69 -7.39 0.96 20.33
N ARG A 70 -8.41 0.98 21.19
CA ARG A 70 -9.74 0.41 20.90
C ARG A 70 -10.32 0.85 19.56
N ASP A 71 -10.23 2.13 19.21
CA ASP A 71 -10.84 2.65 17.98
C ASP A 71 -10.20 2.01 16.72
N HIS A 72 -8.88 1.80 16.75
CA HIS A 72 -8.14 1.15 15.67
C HIS A 72 -8.50 -0.33 15.55
N GLU A 73 -8.43 -1.07 16.67
CA GLU A 73 -8.72 -2.50 16.67
C GLU A 73 -10.20 -2.78 16.35
N GLN A 74 -11.10 -1.91 16.80
CA GLN A 74 -12.50 -1.97 16.44
C GLN A 74 -12.69 -1.75 14.94
N TYR A 75 -12.07 -0.71 14.37
CA TYR A 75 -12.21 -0.44 12.94
C TYR A 75 -11.77 -1.64 12.11
N ILE A 76 -10.59 -2.22 12.39
CA ILE A 76 -10.06 -3.39 11.65
C ILE A 76 -11.03 -4.57 11.72
N ARG A 77 -11.55 -4.89 12.91
CA ARG A 77 -12.54 -5.97 13.07
C ARG A 77 -13.80 -5.68 12.24
N ASP A 78 -14.28 -4.45 12.30
CA ASP A 78 -15.51 -4.02 11.66
C ASP A 78 -15.34 -3.88 10.11
N GLN A 79 -14.16 -4.16 9.55
CA GLN A 79 -13.97 -4.35 8.10
C GLN A 79 -14.40 -5.74 7.62
N LEU A 80 -14.45 -6.72 8.52
CA LEU A 80 -14.91 -8.10 8.23
C LEU A 80 -16.28 -8.40 8.83
N ASP A 81 -16.68 -7.64 9.84
CA ASP A 81 -17.94 -7.76 10.57
C ASP A 81 -18.74 -6.46 10.43
N THR A 82 -20.07 -6.54 10.32
CA THR A 82 -20.89 -5.31 10.27
C THR A 82 -20.77 -4.55 11.59
N ALA A 83 -20.31 -3.30 11.52
CA ALA A 83 -20.17 -2.43 12.68
C ALA A 83 -21.52 -2.22 13.39
N GLY A 84 -21.51 -2.08 14.72
CA GLY A 84 -22.72 -1.74 15.48
C GLY A 84 -23.24 -0.33 15.20
N THR A 85 -22.40 0.53 14.62
CA THR A 85 -22.73 1.89 14.18
C THR A 85 -23.25 1.94 12.74
N TYR A 86 -23.16 0.84 11.99
CA TYR A 86 -23.67 0.78 10.62
C TYR A 86 -25.19 0.91 10.60
N GLU A 87 -25.67 1.78 9.72
CA GLU A 87 -27.09 1.98 9.49
C GLU A 87 -27.41 1.81 8.00
N PRO A 88 -28.51 1.13 7.62
CA PRO A 88 -28.83 0.89 6.21
C PRO A 88 -29.01 2.13 5.33
N TRP A 89 -29.14 3.32 5.91
CA TRP A 89 -29.27 4.58 5.17
C TRP A 89 -27.93 5.19 4.77
N MET A 90 -26.80 4.65 5.25
CA MET A 90 -25.45 5.17 4.98
C MET A 90 -25.02 5.00 3.52
N ASP A 91 -25.73 4.19 2.72
CA ASP A 91 -25.55 4.04 1.25
C ASP A 91 -24.18 3.49 0.81
N TRP A 92 -23.41 2.92 1.75
CA TRP A 92 -22.22 2.10 1.49
C TRP A 92 -22.38 0.69 2.04
N PHE A 93 -21.50 -0.23 1.66
CA PHE A 93 -21.55 -1.62 2.12
C PHE A 93 -21.30 -1.74 3.64
N PRO A 94 -21.85 -2.77 4.31
CA PRO A 94 -21.66 -2.94 5.75
C PRO A 94 -20.25 -3.43 6.16
N ASN A 95 -19.47 -3.97 5.21
CA ASN A 95 -18.10 -4.48 5.39
C ASN A 95 -17.51 -4.90 4.02
N LEU A 96 -16.21 -5.21 3.99
CA LEU A 96 -15.49 -5.60 2.78
C LEU A 96 -16.07 -6.87 2.12
N PRO A 97 -16.39 -7.97 2.85
CA PRO A 97 -17.03 -9.13 2.23
C PRO A 97 -18.36 -8.81 1.54
N ALA A 98 -19.16 -7.91 2.11
CA ALA A 98 -20.41 -7.48 1.49
C ALA A 98 -20.19 -6.62 0.24
N ALA A 99 -19.13 -5.82 0.19
CA ALA A 99 -18.74 -5.10 -1.02
C ALA A 99 -18.32 -6.07 -2.14
N ILE A 100 -17.48 -7.06 -1.83
CA ILE A 100 -17.07 -8.10 -2.79
C ILE A 100 -18.28 -8.88 -3.34
N GLU A 101 -19.21 -9.28 -2.47
CA GLU A 101 -20.44 -9.98 -2.88
C GLU A 101 -21.38 -9.08 -3.69
N GLY A 102 -21.59 -7.84 -3.24
CA GLY A 102 -22.53 -6.91 -3.84
C GLY A 102 -22.14 -6.46 -5.24
N GLU A 103 -20.84 -6.38 -5.50
CA GLU A 103 -20.27 -5.94 -6.78
C GLU A 103 -19.79 -7.10 -7.67
N ASP A 104 -20.09 -8.35 -7.28
CA ASP A 104 -19.77 -9.58 -8.03
C ASP A 104 -18.27 -9.70 -8.37
N PHE A 105 -17.37 -9.40 -7.41
CA PHE A 105 -15.92 -9.59 -7.52
C PHE A 105 -15.53 -11.08 -7.41
N TYR A 106 -16.12 -11.85 -8.31
CA TYR A 106 -15.98 -13.28 -8.48
C TYR A 106 -15.62 -13.59 -9.94
N GLY A 107 -15.50 -14.88 -10.26
CA GLY A 107 -15.26 -15.32 -11.63
C GLY A 107 -13.78 -15.49 -11.95
N VAL A 108 -13.52 -15.80 -13.23
CA VAL A 108 -12.21 -16.27 -13.67
C VAL A 108 -11.15 -15.16 -13.56
N PHE A 109 -11.53 -13.89 -13.65
CA PHE A 109 -10.58 -12.78 -13.59
C PHE A 109 -10.62 -12.10 -12.22
N ASP A 110 -11.78 -11.64 -11.78
CA ASP A 110 -11.88 -10.70 -10.66
C ASP A 110 -11.67 -11.36 -9.28
N TYR A 111 -11.91 -12.68 -9.14
CA TYR A 111 -11.75 -13.36 -7.86
C TYR A 111 -10.34 -13.19 -7.29
N GLY A 112 -10.30 -12.63 -6.08
CA GLY A 112 -9.10 -12.29 -5.30
C GLY A 112 -8.83 -10.79 -5.21
N ASP A 113 -9.38 -9.97 -6.11
CA ASP A 113 -9.31 -8.52 -6.00
C ASP A 113 -10.50 -7.95 -5.19
N ALA A 114 -10.50 -6.64 -4.98
CA ALA A 114 -11.58 -5.89 -4.34
C ALA A 114 -12.16 -4.82 -5.29
N PRO A 115 -13.43 -4.41 -5.09
CA PRO A 115 -14.02 -3.31 -5.85
C PRO A 115 -13.48 -1.95 -5.43
N ILE A 116 -13.42 -1.01 -6.36
CA ILE A 116 -13.45 0.42 -6.04
C ILE A 116 -14.91 0.82 -5.75
N ASP A 117 -15.43 0.45 -4.58
CA ASP A 117 -16.84 0.55 -4.20
C ASP A 117 -17.33 1.97 -3.83
N PHE A 118 -16.53 2.99 -4.13
CA PHE A 118 -16.85 4.40 -3.89
C PHE A 118 -16.87 5.23 -5.19
N GLU A 119 -16.56 4.61 -6.33
CA GLU A 119 -16.55 5.25 -7.66
C GLU A 119 -16.55 4.21 -8.79
N GLY A 120 -16.35 4.61 -10.05
CA GLY A 120 -16.17 3.64 -11.16
C GLY A 120 -17.34 2.68 -11.38
N TYR A 121 -18.57 3.12 -11.02
CA TYR A 121 -19.78 2.29 -10.99
C TYR A 121 -19.68 1.06 -10.09
N HIS A 122 -18.75 1.08 -9.12
CA HIS A 122 -18.46 0.04 -8.14
C HIS A 122 -17.99 -1.31 -8.73
N VAL A 123 -17.78 -1.38 -10.04
CA VAL A 123 -17.32 -2.58 -10.76
C VAL A 123 -15.87 -2.46 -11.22
N ALA A 124 -15.18 -1.40 -10.83
CA ALA A 124 -13.79 -1.16 -11.19
C ALA A 124 -12.84 -1.92 -10.24
N PRO A 125 -11.80 -2.60 -10.77
CA PRO A 125 -10.86 -3.34 -9.93
C PRO A 125 -9.94 -2.41 -9.14
N TYR A 126 -9.76 -2.75 -7.86
CA TYR A 126 -8.86 -2.05 -6.97
C TYR A 126 -7.39 -2.43 -7.21
N ASN A 127 -7.12 -3.58 -7.86
CA ASN A 127 -5.79 -4.11 -8.18
C ASN A 127 -4.84 -4.05 -6.99
N LEU A 128 -5.36 -4.42 -5.81
CA LEU A 128 -4.65 -4.47 -4.52
C LEU A 128 -3.84 -3.19 -4.19
N LYS A 129 -4.33 -2.03 -4.64
CA LYS A 129 -3.73 -0.71 -4.43
C LYS A 129 -3.32 -0.50 -2.97
N TYR A 130 -2.20 0.20 -2.75
CA TYR A 130 -1.63 0.47 -1.43
C TYR A 130 -1.24 -0.77 -0.62
N GLU A 131 -0.81 -1.84 -1.30
CA GLU A 131 -0.34 -3.07 -0.64
C GLU A 131 -1.46 -3.76 0.17
N MET A 132 -2.67 -3.81 -0.40
CA MET A 132 -3.85 -4.38 0.27
C MET A 132 -3.61 -5.82 0.71
N ASP A 133 -2.98 -6.63 -0.14
CA ASP A 133 -2.60 -8.01 0.14
C ASP A 133 -1.62 -8.13 1.32
N TRP A 134 -0.59 -7.29 1.36
CA TRP A 134 0.32 -7.20 2.50
C TRP A 134 -0.41 -6.80 3.79
N GLY A 135 -1.32 -5.82 3.72
CA GLY A 135 -2.16 -5.42 4.85
C GLY A 135 -3.00 -6.57 5.39
N MET A 136 -3.61 -7.38 4.52
CA MET A 136 -4.36 -8.56 4.94
C MET A 136 -3.45 -9.61 5.59
N TRP A 137 -2.26 -9.86 5.04
CA TRP A 137 -1.27 -10.74 5.67
C TRP A 137 -0.86 -10.26 7.06
N LEU A 138 -0.64 -8.96 7.23
CA LEU A 138 -0.35 -8.35 8.52
C LEU A 138 -1.47 -8.57 9.53
N GLN A 139 -2.72 -8.31 9.15
CA GLN A 139 -3.84 -8.47 10.09
C GLN A 139 -4.06 -9.94 10.46
N TRP A 140 -3.86 -10.87 9.54
CA TRP A 140 -3.83 -12.30 9.88
C TRP A 140 -2.70 -12.61 10.89
N ALA A 141 -1.48 -12.12 10.66
CA ALA A 141 -0.35 -12.38 11.55
C ALA A 141 -0.56 -11.80 12.97
N ARG A 142 -1.19 -10.62 13.07
CA ARG A 142 -1.50 -9.95 14.34
C ARG A 142 -2.63 -10.63 15.11
N THR A 143 -3.70 -11.04 14.41
CA THR A 143 -4.97 -11.45 15.05
C THR A 143 -5.22 -12.95 15.02
N GLY A 144 -4.64 -13.67 14.05
CA GLY A 144 -4.96 -15.07 13.76
C GLY A 144 -6.31 -15.27 13.08
N ASP A 145 -7.02 -14.22 12.67
CA ASP A 145 -8.30 -14.34 11.97
C ASP A 145 -8.09 -14.89 10.54
N GLU A 146 -8.54 -16.11 10.31
CA GLU A 146 -8.38 -16.84 9.04
C GLU A 146 -9.06 -16.14 7.85
N ARG A 147 -10.04 -15.25 8.11
CA ARG A 147 -10.68 -14.48 7.02
C ARG A 147 -9.68 -13.58 6.32
N TRP A 148 -8.78 -12.95 7.08
CA TRP A 148 -7.68 -12.15 6.51
C TRP A 148 -6.71 -13.02 5.70
N PHE A 149 -6.37 -14.22 6.19
CA PHE A 149 -5.55 -15.17 5.45
C PHE A 149 -6.14 -15.50 4.07
N ARG A 150 -7.44 -15.81 4.03
CA ARG A 150 -8.12 -16.19 2.78
C ARG A 150 -8.17 -15.04 1.78
N LEU A 151 -8.43 -13.81 2.25
CA LEU A 151 -8.39 -12.62 1.40
C LEU A 151 -6.97 -12.37 0.88
N ALA A 152 -5.96 -12.45 1.76
CA ALA A 152 -4.56 -12.23 1.39
C ALA A 152 -4.06 -13.26 0.37
N GLU A 153 -4.37 -14.55 0.57
CA GLU A 153 -4.00 -15.61 -0.36
C GLU A 153 -4.67 -15.44 -1.72
N ALA A 154 -5.98 -15.13 -1.74
CA ALA A 154 -6.71 -14.92 -2.98
C ALA A 154 -6.18 -13.68 -3.73
N GLY A 155 -5.91 -12.58 -3.01
CA GLY A 155 -5.31 -11.36 -3.57
C GLY A 155 -3.93 -11.62 -4.16
N ALA A 156 -3.02 -12.26 -3.43
CA ALA A 156 -1.69 -12.57 -3.94
C ALA A 156 -1.74 -13.45 -5.21
N ARG A 157 -2.66 -14.42 -5.28
CA ARG A 157 -2.86 -15.25 -6.48
C ARG A 157 -3.43 -14.44 -7.64
N HIS A 158 -4.37 -13.53 -7.37
CA HIS A 158 -4.93 -12.62 -8.36
C HIS A 158 -3.84 -11.71 -8.95
N ALA A 159 -3.13 -10.96 -8.11
CA ALA A 159 -2.11 -10.03 -8.55
C ALA A 159 -0.96 -10.72 -9.30
N ALA A 160 -0.53 -11.90 -8.84
CA ALA A 160 0.54 -12.67 -9.47
C ALA A 160 0.21 -13.15 -10.89
N ASP A 161 -1.07 -13.16 -11.28
CA ASP A 161 -1.56 -13.66 -12.55
C ASP A 161 -2.04 -12.54 -13.48
N LEU A 162 -2.80 -11.57 -12.94
CA LEU A 162 -3.59 -10.63 -13.72
C LEU A 162 -3.07 -9.21 -13.69
N ASP A 163 -2.59 -8.74 -12.54
CA ASP A 163 -2.19 -7.34 -12.38
C ASP A 163 -0.82 -7.05 -13.00
N ILE A 164 -0.07 -8.07 -13.40
CA ILE A 164 1.26 -7.91 -14.02
C ILE A 164 1.21 -8.24 -15.51
N LEU A 165 1.94 -7.47 -16.33
CA LEU A 165 2.21 -7.83 -17.72
C LEU A 165 3.34 -8.85 -17.77
N HIS A 166 2.98 -10.13 -17.81
CA HIS A 166 3.97 -11.18 -17.86
C HIS A 166 4.70 -11.24 -19.21
N ASN A 167 6.01 -11.35 -19.15
CA ASN A 167 6.87 -11.50 -20.31
C ASN A 167 8.02 -12.47 -20.00
N LEU A 168 8.58 -13.11 -21.05
CA LEU A 168 9.59 -14.16 -20.89
C LEU A 168 11.04 -13.65 -20.93
N HIS A 169 11.25 -12.34 -20.84
CA HIS A 169 12.55 -11.72 -21.07
C HIS A 169 12.90 -10.75 -19.94
N THR A 170 14.19 -10.47 -19.79
CA THR A 170 14.61 -9.32 -18.99
C THR A 170 14.01 -8.05 -19.60
N PRO A 171 13.56 -7.08 -18.77
CA PRO A 171 12.98 -5.84 -19.29
C PRO A 171 13.90 -5.14 -20.28
N ARG A 172 13.36 -4.77 -21.45
CA ARG A 172 14.04 -3.98 -22.49
C ARG A 172 13.34 -2.67 -22.76
N HIS A 173 12.20 -2.47 -22.13
CA HIS A 173 11.29 -1.36 -22.29
C HIS A 173 10.52 -1.17 -20.98
N TRP A 174 10.11 0.05 -20.68
CA TRP A 174 9.43 0.40 -19.41
C TRP A 174 8.15 -0.39 -19.14
N ALA A 175 7.59 -1.05 -20.16
CA ALA A 175 6.34 -1.82 -20.07
C ALA A 175 6.57 -3.32 -19.76
N ASP A 176 7.79 -3.85 -19.94
CA ASP A 176 8.06 -5.27 -19.75
C ASP A 176 8.03 -5.61 -18.24
N GLY A 177 7.04 -6.37 -17.78
CA GLY A 177 6.88 -6.77 -16.37
C GLY A 177 6.09 -5.76 -15.53
N ILE A 178 5.40 -4.83 -16.19
CA ILE A 178 4.71 -3.74 -15.51
C ILE A 178 3.53 -4.22 -14.66
N ILE A 179 3.37 -3.65 -13.47
CA ILE A 179 2.14 -3.79 -12.67
C ILE A 179 1.11 -2.78 -13.18
N PHE A 180 -0.14 -3.20 -13.32
CA PHE A 180 -1.30 -2.35 -13.53
C PHE A 180 -2.04 -2.16 -12.21
N GLY A 181 -1.99 -0.94 -11.68
CA GLY A 181 -2.79 -0.60 -10.51
C GLY A 181 -4.26 -0.28 -10.82
N HIS A 182 -4.98 0.18 -9.79
CA HIS A 182 -6.41 0.48 -9.82
C HIS A 182 -6.85 1.37 -10.99
N SER A 183 -8.13 1.29 -11.35
CA SER A 183 -8.74 2.19 -12.33
C SER A 183 -8.66 3.64 -11.88
N TYR A 184 -8.53 4.58 -12.83
CA TYR A 184 -8.62 6.00 -12.46
C TYR A 184 -10.02 6.35 -11.93
N HIS A 185 -10.07 7.43 -11.16
CA HIS A 185 -11.33 8.06 -10.76
C HIS A 185 -12.26 8.23 -11.99
N ASP A 186 -13.51 7.81 -11.85
CA ASP A 186 -14.54 7.82 -12.90
C ASP A 186 -14.27 6.95 -14.16
N GLU A 187 -13.26 6.08 -14.17
CA GLU A 187 -13.05 5.13 -15.27
C GLU A 187 -14.07 3.98 -15.22
N ASP A 188 -14.70 3.68 -16.38
CA ASP A 188 -15.54 2.51 -16.56
C ASP A 188 -14.69 1.22 -16.48
N GLY A 189 -14.50 0.67 -15.28
CA GLY A 189 -13.64 -0.50 -15.04
C GLY A 189 -14.00 -1.75 -15.85
N PHE A 190 -15.26 -1.89 -16.28
CA PHE A 190 -15.73 -3.01 -17.12
C PHE A 190 -15.25 -2.94 -18.58
N ARG A 191 -14.73 -1.80 -19.06
CA ARG A 191 -14.26 -1.67 -20.45
C ARG A 191 -12.86 -2.23 -20.65
N ASN A 192 -12.04 -2.21 -19.59
CA ASN A 192 -10.64 -2.61 -19.64
C ASN A 192 -10.15 -3.10 -18.26
N PRO A 193 -10.84 -4.07 -17.63
CA PRO A 193 -10.57 -4.48 -16.26
C PRO A 193 -9.12 -4.96 -16.11
N HIS A 194 -8.47 -4.68 -14.98
CA HIS A 194 -7.08 -5.07 -14.66
C HIS A 194 -5.98 -4.61 -15.65
N ARG A 195 -6.32 -3.74 -16.62
CA ARG A 195 -5.36 -3.11 -17.55
C ARG A 195 -5.66 -1.63 -17.71
N ASN A 196 -6.15 -1.01 -16.64
CA ASN A 196 -6.65 0.36 -16.57
C ASN A 196 -5.72 1.38 -17.22
N TYR A 197 -6.27 2.49 -17.75
CA TYR A 197 -5.48 3.47 -18.51
C TYR A 197 -4.32 4.08 -17.72
N GLY A 198 -4.48 4.19 -16.40
CA GLY A 198 -3.48 4.72 -15.48
C GLY A 198 -2.55 3.71 -14.84
N GLY A 199 -2.84 2.42 -14.99
CA GLY A 199 -2.19 1.37 -14.21
C GLY A 199 -0.70 1.26 -14.46
N ASN A 200 -0.20 1.79 -15.57
CA ASN A 200 1.18 1.66 -16.05
C ASN A 200 2.16 2.70 -15.48
N HIS A 201 1.81 3.45 -14.43
CA HIS A 201 2.73 4.38 -13.78
C HIS A 201 3.20 3.82 -12.44
N PRO A 202 4.48 4.02 -12.02
CA PRO A 202 4.94 3.61 -10.68
C PRO A 202 4.13 4.17 -9.51
N ASP A 203 3.42 5.28 -9.73
CA ASP A 203 2.43 5.83 -8.79
C ASP A 203 1.36 4.81 -8.36
N THR A 204 1.07 3.84 -9.22
CA THR A 204 0.05 2.81 -8.98
C THR A 204 0.61 1.39 -8.93
N ALA A 205 1.92 1.22 -8.87
CA ALA A 205 2.56 -0.10 -8.83
C ALA A 205 2.67 -0.62 -7.39
N PHE A 206 1.75 -1.50 -6.99
CA PHE A 206 1.68 -2.10 -5.65
C PHE A 206 1.77 -3.64 -5.72
N GLY A 207 2.00 -4.30 -4.59
CA GLY A 207 1.84 -5.74 -4.41
C GLY A 207 3.16 -6.52 -4.25
N VAL A 208 4.32 -5.92 -4.54
CA VAL A 208 5.62 -6.63 -4.44
C VAL A 208 5.86 -7.19 -3.01
N PRO A 209 5.71 -6.40 -1.92
CA PRO A 209 5.79 -6.92 -0.56
C PRO A 209 4.81 -8.07 -0.27
N GLY A 210 3.53 -7.93 -0.64
CA GLY A 210 2.49 -8.92 -0.33
C GLY A 210 2.66 -10.23 -1.11
N LEU A 211 3.10 -10.15 -2.37
CA LEU A 211 3.45 -11.30 -3.20
C LEU A 211 4.66 -12.08 -2.65
N LEU A 212 5.71 -11.39 -2.21
CA LEU A 212 6.88 -12.04 -1.59
C LEU A 212 6.49 -12.70 -0.26
N LEU A 213 5.66 -12.03 0.54
CA LEU A 213 5.15 -12.59 1.79
C LEU A 213 4.29 -13.83 1.57
N ALA A 214 3.44 -13.83 0.54
CA ALA A 214 2.68 -15.00 0.14
C ALA A 214 3.60 -16.17 -0.21
N TYR A 215 4.71 -15.92 -0.95
CA TYR A 215 5.72 -16.96 -1.21
C TYR A 215 6.36 -17.49 0.08
N TYR A 216 6.78 -16.62 1.00
CA TYR A 216 7.43 -17.06 2.24
C TYR A 216 6.51 -17.90 3.14
N LEU A 217 5.21 -17.59 3.16
CA LEU A 217 4.23 -18.30 3.99
C LEU A 217 3.72 -19.60 3.34
N THR A 218 3.53 -19.61 2.02
CA THR A 218 2.83 -20.70 1.33
C THR A 218 3.74 -21.55 0.44
N GLY A 219 4.91 -21.04 0.08
CA GLY A 219 5.78 -21.63 -0.94
C GLY A 219 5.27 -21.43 -2.38
N TYR A 220 4.26 -20.59 -2.61
CA TYR A 220 3.69 -20.34 -3.94
C TYR A 220 4.69 -19.59 -4.85
N GLU A 221 5.47 -20.35 -5.63
CA GLU A 221 6.58 -19.82 -6.45
C GLU A 221 6.14 -18.76 -7.46
N LYS A 222 4.92 -18.89 -8.00
CA LYS A 222 4.38 -17.94 -8.96
C LYS A 222 4.24 -16.52 -8.37
N ALA A 223 3.93 -16.38 -7.08
CA ALA A 223 3.91 -15.07 -6.44
C ALA A 223 5.33 -14.47 -6.32
N ARG A 224 6.34 -15.27 -5.97
CA ARG A 224 7.75 -14.83 -5.99
C ARG A 224 8.17 -14.37 -7.38
N ASP A 225 7.90 -15.20 -8.39
CA ASP A 225 8.34 -14.92 -9.76
C ASP A 225 7.64 -13.66 -10.31
N ALA A 226 6.35 -13.48 -10.02
CA ALA A 226 5.61 -12.28 -10.39
C ALA A 226 6.13 -11.03 -9.65
N ALA A 227 6.40 -11.12 -8.34
CA ALA A 227 6.97 -10.01 -7.57
C ALA A 227 8.33 -9.58 -8.11
N LEU A 228 9.19 -10.54 -8.48
CA LEU A 228 10.51 -10.25 -9.04
C LEU A 228 10.42 -9.73 -10.48
N GLU A 229 9.44 -10.15 -11.26
CA GLU A 229 9.18 -9.58 -12.58
C GLU A 229 8.77 -8.09 -12.48
N ALA A 230 7.86 -7.78 -11.55
CA ALA A 230 7.48 -6.40 -11.25
C ALA A 230 8.66 -5.56 -10.73
N ALA A 231 9.50 -6.15 -9.86
CA ALA A 231 10.70 -5.49 -9.38
C ALA A 231 11.73 -5.28 -10.49
N ASP A 232 11.94 -6.25 -11.39
CA ASP A 232 12.83 -6.09 -12.55
C ASP A 232 12.34 -4.95 -13.46
N ASN A 233 11.02 -4.81 -13.66
CA ASN A 233 10.46 -3.67 -14.38
C ASN A 233 10.80 -2.34 -13.70
N MET A 234 10.60 -2.27 -12.39
CA MET A 234 10.84 -1.05 -11.62
C MET A 234 12.33 -0.70 -11.55
N GLU A 235 13.20 -1.70 -11.46
CA GLU A 235 14.65 -1.55 -11.54
C GLU A 235 15.05 -0.95 -12.90
N TYR A 236 14.58 -1.55 -14.01
CA TYR A 236 14.85 -1.04 -15.35
C TYR A 236 14.42 0.42 -15.47
N ARG A 237 13.23 0.75 -14.95
CA ARG A 237 12.70 2.11 -14.99
C ARG A 237 13.53 3.09 -14.17
N LEU A 238 13.93 2.74 -12.94
CA LEU A 238 14.78 3.62 -12.14
C LEU A 238 16.18 3.78 -12.74
N HIS A 239 16.81 2.69 -13.17
CA HIS A 239 18.13 2.71 -13.82
C HIS A 239 18.13 3.64 -15.04
N ASN A 240 17.04 3.61 -15.81
CA ASN A 240 16.89 4.39 -17.04
C ASN A 240 16.12 5.70 -16.85
N ASP A 241 15.80 6.11 -15.63
CA ASP A 241 15.11 7.37 -15.40
C ASP A 241 16.04 8.56 -15.71
N SER A 242 15.55 9.53 -16.46
CA SER A 242 16.33 10.72 -16.82
C SER A 242 16.84 11.51 -15.60
N HIS A 243 16.14 11.45 -14.47
CA HIS A 243 16.55 12.06 -13.20
C HIS A 243 17.66 11.27 -12.49
N LEU A 244 17.87 10.00 -12.85
CA LEU A 244 18.89 9.12 -12.28
C LEU A 244 20.01 8.74 -13.27
N CYS A 245 19.95 9.18 -14.54
CA CYS A 245 21.00 8.87 -15.51
C CYS A 245 22.42 9.32 -15.11
N SER A 246 22.57 10.28 -14.19
CA SER A 246 23.89 10.69 -13.69
C SER A 246 24.57 9.61 -12.83
N TYR A 247 23.82 8.63 -12.32
CA TYR A 247 24.35 7.51 -11.51
C TYR A 247 24.75 6.31 -12.37
N PHE A 248 24.21 6.19 -13.60
CA PHE A 248 24.36 4.99 -14.45
C PHE A 248 24.90 5.35 -15.84
N SER A 249 26.10 4.87 -16.18
CA SER A 249 26.79 5.23 -17.41
C SER A 249 26.12 4.76 -18.71
N ASP A 250 25.24 3.78 -18.61
CA ASP A 250 24.49 3.15 -19.70
C ASP A 250 22.99 3.50 -19.68
N CYS A 251 22.57 4.44 -18.83
CA CYS A 251 21.21 4.96 -18.79
C CYS A 251 20.76 5.49 -20.16
N ASN A 252 19.58 5.06 -20.62
CA ASN A 252 19.01 5.51 -21.90
C ASN A 252 18.00 6.67 -21.75
N GLY A 253 17.60 7.01 -20.53
CA GLY A 253 16.64 8.09 -20.24
C GLY A 253 15.17 7.72 -20.44
N GLU A 254 14.84 6.47 -20.78
CA GLU A 254 13.49 5.98 -21.09
C GLU A 254 12.82 5.22 -19.92
N GLY A 255 13.17 5.57 -18.68
CA GLY A 255 12.62 4.96 -17.47
C GLY A 255 11.27 5.50 -17.01
N TYR A 256 11.09 6.82 -17.08
CA TYR A 256 9.83 7.54 -16.75
C TYR A 256 9.18 7.11 -15.43
N ALA A 257 9.98 6.95 -14.37
CA ALA A 257 9.51 6.58 -13.04
C ALA A 257 9.28 7.80 -12.14
N LEU A 258 10.11 8.84 -12.27
CA LEU A 258 10.18 9.93 -11.32
C LEU A 258 9.70 11.25 -11.92
N GLY A 259 9.16 12.11 -11.05
CA GLY A 259 8.91 13.52 -11.35
C GLY A 259 10.14 14.39 -11.03
N GLU A 260 9.95 15.71 -10.98
CA GLU A 260 11.05 16.66 -10.72
C GLU A 260 11.63 16.57 -9.30
N GLY A 261 10.83 16.11 -8.32
CA GLY A 261 11.22 15.98 -6.93
C GLY A 261 10.11 15.34 -6.09
N LEU A 262 10.23 15.40 -4.77
CA LEU A 262 9.21 14.92 -3.84
C LEU A 262 8.14 15.99 -3.59
N PHE A 263 7.52 16.44 -4.68
CA PHE A 263 6.42 17.42 -4.71
C PHE A 263 5.65 17.27 -6.01
N GLN A 264 4.49 17.91 -6.14
CA GLN A 264 3.63 17.81 -7.34
C GLN A 264 3.34 16.34 -7.71
N ASP A 265 2.99 15.54 -6.71
CA ASP A 265 2.68 14.11 -6.81
C ASP A 265 3.87 13.18 -7.11
N GLY A 266 5.11 13.70 -7.11
CA GLY A 266 6.33 12.91 -7.31
C GLY A 266 6.70 11.99 -6.12
N GLU A 267 6.08 12.19 -4.96
CA GLU A 267 6.36 11.42 -3.74
C GLU A 267 5.90 9.97 -3.84
N ARG A 268 4.70 9.73 -4.39
CA ARG A 268 4.09 8.40 -4.46
C ARG A 268 4.85 7.44 -5.40
N PRO A 269 5.19 7.80 -6.66
CA PRO A 269 6.00 6.91 -7.48
C PRO A 269 7.37 6.62 -6.86
N ALA A 270 8.02 7.60 -6.23
CA ALA A 270 9.27 7.38 -5.50
C ALA A 270 9.10 6.40 -4.33
N ALA A 271 8.01 6.51 -3.57
CA ALA A 271 7.70 5.62 -2.46
C ALA A 271 7.54 4.16 -2.93
N ASN A 272 6.64 3.93 -3.88
CA ASN A 272 6.33 2.59 -4.38
C ASN A 272 7.56 1.94 -5.03
N SER A 273 8.30 2.72 -5.82
CA SER A 273 9.54 2.23 -6.44
C SER A 273 10.57 1.83 -5.39
N LEU A 274 10.80 2.66 -4.36
CA LEU A 274 11.75 2.36 -3.30
C LEU A 274 11.36 1.09 -2.54
N LEU A 275 10.09 0.94 -2.16
CA LEU A 275 9.61 -0.23 -1.44
C LEU A 275 9.81 -1.52 -2.25
N ALA A 276 9.50 -1.51 -3.54
CA ALA A 276 9.74 -2.64 -4.43
C ALA A 276 11.22 -3.03 -4.49
N MET A 277 12.13 -2.05 -4.59
CA MET A 277 13.58 -2.31 -4.59
C MET A 277 14.09 -2.89 -3.28
N VAL A 278 13.60 -2.37 -2.15
CA VAL A 278 13.96 -2.88 -0.81
C VAL A 278 13.57 -4.34 -0.66
N GLU A 279 12.32 -4.68 -0.99
CA GLU A 279 11.83 -6.05 -0.83
C GLU A 279 12.46 -7.02 -1.84
N ALA A 280 12.69 -6.59 -3.09
CA ALA A 280 13.41 -7.39 -4.07
C ALA A 280 14.88 -7.63 -3.68
N TYR A 281 15.54 -6.64 -3.09
CA TYR A 281 16.88 -6.81 -2.52
C TYR A 281 16.87 -7.80 -1.36
N ARG A 282 15.94 -7.67 -0.41
CA ARG A 282 15.79 -8.65 0.69
C ARG A 282 15.59 -10.07 0.18
N ALA A 283 14.78 -10.24 -0.85
CA ALA A 283 14.48 -11.54 -1.44
C ALA A 283 15.67 -12.19 -2.17
N THR A 284 16.60 -11.40 -2.72
CA THR A 284 17.58 -11.90 -3.70
C THR A 284 19.04 -11.57 -3.42
N GLY A 285 19.31 -10.49 -2.68
CA GLY A 285 20.64 -9.90 -2.51
C GLY A 285 21.27 -9.35 -3.80
N LYS A 286 20.51 -9.18 -4.88
CA LYS A 286 21.04 -8.65 -6.16
C LYS A 286 21.44 -7.18 -6.01
N ALA A 287 22.67 -6.85 -6.39
CA ALA A 287 23.23 -5.51 -6.24
C ALA A 287 22.51 -4.44 -7.06
N ASP A 288 21.87 -4.81 -8.17
CA ASP A 288 21.21 -3.86 -9.08
C ASP A 288 20.04 -3.14 -8.38
N TYR A 289 19.17 -3.89 -7.67
CA TYR A 289 18.10 -3.29 -6.84
C TYR A 289 18.64 -2.33 -5.77
N LEU A 290 19.77 -2.69 -5.14
CA LEU A 290 20.40 -1.82 -4.15
C LEU A 290 20.96 -0.55 -4.79
N ALA A 291 21.55 -0.65 -5.98
CA ALA A 291 22.14 0.48 -6.68
C ALA A 291 21.08 1.53 -7.07
N VAL A 292 19.94 1.09 -7.61
CA VAL A 292 18.83 2.01 -7.95
C VAL A 292 18.12 2.54 -6.70
N ALA A 293 17.99 1.76 -5.63
CA ALA A 293 17.48 2.25 -4.35
C ALA A 293 18.39 3.35 -3.76
N ASP A 294 19.70 3.13 -3.76
CA ASP A 294 20.69 4.09 -3.26
C ASP A 294 20.65 5.40 -4.08
N ALA A 295 20.54 5.31 -5.41
CA ALA A 295 20.41 6.45 -6.30
C ALA A 295 19.10 7.22 -6.08
N LEU A 296 17.98 6.51 -5.89
CA LEU A 296 16.68 7.10 -5.61
C LEU A 296 16.68 7.85 -4.27
N VAL A 297 17.21 7.25 -3.20
CA VAL A 297 17.32 7.91 -1.88
C VAL A 297 18.24 9.12 -1.95
N ASP A 298 19.31 9.06 -2.74
CA ASP A 298 20.20 10.21 -2.97
C ASP A 298 19.50 11.36 -3.72
N TRP A 299 18.78 11.04 -4.79
CA TRP A 299 17.96 11.98 -5.55
C TRP A 299 16.89 12.65 -4.66
N ALA A 300 16.22 11.85 -3.83
CA ALA A 300 15.17 12.26 -2.91
C ALA A 300 15.71 12.82 -1.57
N ARG A 301 16.96 13.28 -1.50
CA ARG A 301 17.48 13.90 -0.27
C ARG A 301 16.66 15.13 0.13
N ALA A 302 16.45 15.27 1.44
CA ALA A 302 15.71 16.40 2.01
C ALA A 302 16.32 17.75 1.64
N GLU A 303 17.65 17.87 1.67
CA GLU A 303 18.38 19.10 1.31
C GLU A 303 18.20 19.53 -0.16
N ARG A 304 17.72 18.64 -1.03
CA ARG A 304 17.45 18.93 -2.45
C ARG A 304 16.02 19.38 -2.69
N GLN A 305 15.13 19.25 -1.70
CA GLN A 305 13.74 19.65 -1.85
C GLN A 305 13.57 21.14 -1.56
N PRO A 306 12.87 21.89 -2.43
CA PRO A 306 12.76 23.35 -2.30
C PRO A 306 12.02 23.77 -1.02
N TYR A 307 11.04 23.00 -0.58
CA TYR A 307 10.14 23.32 0.53
C TYR A 307 10.70 22.98 1.92
N ILE A 308 11.85 22.29 2.00
CA ILE A 308 12.35 21.70 3.26
C ILE A 308 12.63 22.74 4.35
N HIS A 309 12.78 24.02 3.98
CA HIS A 309 13.03 25.12 4.90
C HIS A 309 11.79 25.99 5.20
N GLY A 310 10.59 25.54 4.78
CA GLY A 310 9.33 26.24 4.98
C GLY A 310 8.86 26.97 3.71
N PRO A 311 7.90 27.92 3.86
CA PRO A 311 7.29 28.58 2.72
C PRO A 311 8.24 29.39 1.83
N ILE A 312 7.96 29.39 0.52
CA ILE A 312 8.64 30.09 -0.56
C ILE A 312 7.63 31.09 -1.19
N PRO A 313 7.68 32.38 -0.82
CA PRO A 313 6.70 33.35 -1.30
C PRO A 313 6.61 33.41 -2.84
N GLY A 314 5.40 33.23 -3.36
CA GLY A 314 5.10 33.29 -4.80
C GLY A 314 5.32 31.99 -5.57
N ASP A 315 5.66 30.90 -4.88
CA ASP A 315 5.75 29.55 -5.46
C ASP A 315 4.44 28.79 -5.21
N ASP A 316 3.64 28.58 -6.25
CA ASP A 316 2.33 27.93 -6.16
C ASP A 316 2.42 26.40 -6.27
N ARG A 317 3.62 25.82 -6.22
CA ARG A 317 3.76 24.38 -6.12
C ARG A 317 3.28 23.87 -4.76
N TYR A 318 2.93 22.59 -4.72
CA TYR A 318 2.50 21.93 -3.50
C TYR A 318 3.17 20.57 -3.35
N LEU A 319 3.07 20.04 -2.14
CA LEU A 319 3.28 18.64 -1.83
C LEU A 319 2.08 18.11 -1.06
N LYS A 320 1.92 16.78 -0.96
CA LYS A 320 0.86 16.17 -0.17
C LYS A 320 1.49 15.46 1.03
N PRO A 321 1.27 15.90 2.29
CA PRO A 321 1.91 15.31 3.46
C PRO A 321 1.72 13.80 3.57
N TRP A 322 0.55 13.29 3.19
CA TRP A 322 0.29 11.85 3.19
C TRP A 322 1.16 11.08 2.19
N MET A 323 1.48 11.65 1.01
CA MET A 323 2.37 11.00 0.05
C MET A 323 3.83 11.08 0.50
N LEU A 324 4.24 12.19 1.11
CA LEU A 324 5.56 12.28 1.74
C LEU A 324 5.69 11.22 2.85
N ASN A 325 4.65 11.00 3.66
CA ASN A 325 4.65 9.94 4.66
C ASN A 325 4.70 8.54 4.04
N LEU A 326 4.11 8.33 2.85
CA LEU A 326 4.25 7.07 2.10
C LEU A 326 5.72 6.84 1.65
N TYR A 327 6.40 7.90 1.18
CA TYR A 327 7.83 7.84 0.91
C TYR A 327 8.63 7.55 2.18
N LEU A 328 8.28 8.18 3.31
CA LEU A 328 8.94 7.90 4.59
C LEU A 328 8.74 6.46 5.05
N ARG A 329 7.57 5.85 4.88
CA ARG A 329 7.38 4.41 5.13
C ARG A 329 8.39 3.57 4.34
N SER A 330 8.60 3.89 3.07
CA SER A 330 9.53 3.19 2.18
C SER A 330 10.99 3.46 2.55
N LEU A 331 11.31 4.69 2.97
CA LEU A 331 12.63 5.06 3.46
C LEU A 331 12.96 4.40 4.81
N ALA A 332 11.98 4.22 5.69
CA ALA A 332 12.14 3.42 6.91
C ALA A 332 12.46 1.96 6.57
N ALA A 333 11.74 1.36 5.63
CA ALA A 333 12.03 0.00 5.17
C ALA A 333 13.45 -0.13 4.57
N TYR A 334 13.88 0.87 3.79
CA TYR A 334 15.26 0.95 3.27
C TYR A 334 16.30 1.03 4.40
N LEU A 335 16.06 1.83 5.43
CA LEU A 335 16.98 1.95 6.57
C LEU A 335 17.05 0.66 7.40
N GLU A 336 15.91 0.01 7.67
CA GLU A 336 15.89 -1.30 8.33
C GLU A 336 16.61 -2.36 7.48
N MET A 337 16.41 -2.38 6.16
CA MET A 337 17.13 -3.29 5.25
C MET A 337 18.63 -3.04 5.26
N LYS A 338 19.08 -1.77 5.22
CA LYS A 338 20.50 -1.44 5.33
C LYS A 338 21.08 -1.96 6.65
N GLN A 339 20.37 -1.79 7.76
CA GLN A 339 20.79 -2.31 9.06
C GLN A 339 20.85 -3.85 9.09
N GLU A 340 19.81 -4.51 8.58
CA GLU A 340 19.67 -5.97 8.50
C GLU A 340 20.86 -6.61 7.77
N PHE A 341 21.29 -6.01 6.66
CA PHE A 341 22.40 -6.50 5.83
C PHE A 341 23.76 -5.91 6.22
N GLY A 342 23.84 -5.08 7.28
CA GLY A 342 25.08 -4.45 7.73
C GLY A 342 25.68 -3.47 6.70
N LEU A 343 24.83 -2.85 5.88
CA LEU A 343 25.20 -1.92 4.82
C LEU A 343 25.28 -0.47 5.35
N PRO A 344 26.18 0.37 4.79
CA PRO A 344 26.28 1.77 5.19
C PRO A 344 25.16 2.63 4.60
N ASP A 345 24.80 3.70 5.32
CA ASP A 345 23.88 4.76 4.86
C ASP A 345 24.62 5.85 4.06
N ASN A 346 25.18 5.49 2.91
CA ASN A 346 25.92 6.43 2.06
C ASN A 346 25.02 7.45 1.34
N SER A 347 23.74 7.11 1.13
CA SER A 347 22.76 8.03 0.52
C SER A 347 22.18 9.04 1.51
N HIS A 348 22.62 9.02 2.77
CA HIS A 348 22.15 9.90 3.84
C HIS A 348 20.62 9.78 4.08
N GLY A 349 20.09 8.57 3.95
CA GLY A 349 18.67 8.26 4.17
C GLY A 349 18.23 8.62 5.59
N ARG A 350 19.03 8.30 6.61
CA ARG A 350 18.68 8.62 8.01
C ARG A 350 18.58 10.13 8.24
N ALA A 351 19.50 10.90 7.67
CA ALA A 351 19.48 12.35 7.81
C ALA A 351 18.26 12.96 7.09
N SER A 352 17.97 12.49 5.88
CA SER A 352 16.80 12.92 5.11
C SER A 352 15.48 12.56 5.81
N PHE A 353 15.36 11.35 6.34
CA PHE A 353 14.19 10.91 7.10
C PHE A 353 13.88 11.87 8.25
N LEU A 354 14.89 12.18 9.07
CA LEU A 354 14.72 13.06 10.23
C LEU A 354 14.40 14.50 9.82
N ALA A 355 14.99 14.99 8.73
CA ALA A 355 14.68 16.32 8.20
C ALA A 355 13.21 16.42 7.74
N TYR A 356 12.70 15.41 7.04
CA TYR A 356 11.29 15.36 6.64
C TYR A 356 10.35 15.21 7.84
N ALA A 357 10.68 14.35 8.81
CA ALA A 357 9.88 14.19 10.02
C ALA A 357 9.80 15.50 10.84
N ASP A 358 10.92 16.23 10.95
CA ASP A 358 10.94 17.55 11.59
C ASP A 358 10.16 18.59 10.78
N TRP A 359 10.25 18.55 9.45
CA TRP A 359 9.46 19.42 8.58
C TRP A 359 7.96 19.18 8.77
N LEU A 360 7.50 17.92 8.73
CA LEU A 360 6.10 17.55 8.95
C LEU A 360 5.61 18.05 10.32
N ARG A 361 6.43 17.88 11.37
CA ARG A 361 6.10 18.31 12.73
C ARG A 361 6.04 19.83 12.89
N THR A 362 6.82 20.59 12.12
CA THR A 362 6.98 22.05 12.33
C THR A 362 6.27 22.91 11.29
N GLN A 363 6.03 22.40 10.08
CA GLN A 363 5.44 23.14 8.97
C GLN A 363 4.03 22.67 8.61
N ALA A 364 3.73 21.38 8.76
CA ALA A 364 2.48 20.79 8.27
C ALA A 364 1.51 20.39 9.39
N ALA A 365 1.99 20.08 10.59
CA ALA A 365 1.13 19.58 11.68
C ALA A 365 0.10 20.63 12.12
N ILE A 366 -1.16 20.21 12.21
CA ILE A 366 -2.30 21.01 12.66
C ILE A 366 -2.87 20.35 13.92
N ASP A 367 -2.98 21.11 15.01
CA ASP A 367 -3.63 20.63 16.22
C ASP A 367 -5.15 20.58 16.03
N LEU A 368 -5.77 19.46 16.41
CA LEU A 368 -7.22 19.29 16.39
C LEU A 368 -7.81 19.47 17.78
N THR A 369 -9.14 19.68 17.83
CA THR A 369 -9.87 19.63 19.09
C THR A 369 -9.68 18.25 19.75
N PRO A 370 -9.25 18.18 21.02
CA PRO A 370 -9.13 16.92 21.74
C PRO A 370 -10.46 16.18 21.87
N ILE A 371 -10.39 14.86 21.93
CA ILE A 371 -11.53 13.99 22.22
C ILE A 371 -11.35 13.32 23.59
N ASP A 372 -12.31 12.48 23.97
CA ASP A 372 -12.33 11.72 25.21
C ASP A 372 -11.08 10.85 25.42
N THR A 373 -10.48 10.35 24.33
CA THR A 373 -9.26 9.53 24.37
C THR A 373 -7.96 10.34 24.31
N GLY A 374 -8.02 11.67 24.20
CA GLY A 374 -6.86 12.57 24.29
C GLY A 374 -6.70 13.56 23.13
N PRO A 375 -5.53 14.25 23.06
CA PRO A 375 -5.25 15.24 22.01
C PRO A 375 -5.13 14.61 20.63
N ARG A 376 -5.47 15.34 19.58
CA ARG A 376 -5.42 14.86 18.18
C ARG A 376 -4.66 15.85 17.32
N ALA A 377 -4.15 15.38 16.18
CA ALA A 377 -3.48 16.22 15.19
C ALA A 377 -3.80 15.70 13.78
N ALA A 378 -3.65 16.57 12.78
CA ALA A 378 -3.78 16.24 11.37
C ALA A 378 -2.69 16.94 10.54
N TYR A 379 -2.74 16.70 9.23
CA TYR A 379 -2.00 17.44 8.21
C TYR A 379 -2.99 18.02 7.20
N PRO A 380 -2.64 19.07 6.45
CA PRO A 380 -3.46 19.49 5.32
C PRO A 380 -3.37 18.44 4.21
N TYR A 381 -4.38 18.42 3.33
CA TYR A 381 -4.37 17.49 2.19
C TYR A 381 -3.26 17.89 1.20
N GLN A 382 -3.20 19.17 0.83
CA GLN A 382 -2.08 19.79 0.14
C GLN A 382 -1.41 20.83 1.04
N TRP A 383 -0.07 20.84 1.01
CA TRP A 383 0.73 21.91 1.59
C TRP A 383 1.36 22.72 0.46
N TRP A 384 0.91 23.96 0.32
CA TRP A 384 1.33 24.92 -0.70
C TRP A 384 2.59 25.65 -0.29
N PHE A 385 3.52 25.79 -1.23
CA PHE A 385 4.85 26.36 -0.97
C PHE A 385 4.76 27.84 -0.65
N ASP A 386 3.83 28.59 -1.24
CA ASP A 386 3.64 30.01 -0.92
C ASP A 386 3.16 30.29 0.52
N GLY A 387 2.82 29.25 1.29
CA GLY A 387 2.44 29.38 2.69
C GLY A 387 1.05 29.96 2.90
N ARG A 388 0.17 29.88 1.88
CA ARG A 388 -1.21 30.39 1.98
C ARG A 388 -1.97 29.74 3.13
N VAL A 389 -2.75 30.58 3.82
CA VAL A 389 -3.61 30.21 4.95
C VAL A 389 -4.84 31.12 4.97
N ASP A 390 -5.93 30.61 5.52
CA ASP A 390 -7.21 31.29 5.68
C ASP A 390 -7.74 31.87 4.35
N VAL A 391 -7.60 31.12 3.25
CA VAL A 391 -7.97 31.60 1.90
C VAL A 391 -9.50 31.55 1.72
N PRO A 392 -10.18 32.70 1.49
CA PRO A 392 -11.64 32.71 1.46
C PRO A 392 -12.25 31.84 0.35
N GLY A 393 -12.99 30.81 0.75
CA GLY A 393 -13.69 29.91 -0.18
C GLY A 393 -12.84 28.73 -0.68
N GLU A 394 -11.61 28.58 -0.18
CA GLU A 394 -10.81 27.36 -0.32
C GLU A 394 -10.89 26.59 1.00
N ASP A 395 -11.00 25.26 0.91
CA ASP A 395 -11.03 24.31 2.04
C ASP A 395 -9.80 23.37 2.02
N ASN A 396 -8.72 23.85 1.40
CA ASN A 396 -7.50 23.08 1.14
C ASN A 396 -6.26 24.00 1.11
N ASP A 397 -6.16 24.86 2.12
CA ASP A 397 -4.95 25.62 2.42
C ASP A 397 -4.10 24.95 3.52
N ASN A 398 -2.97 25.57 3.88
CA ASN A 398 -2.00 24.95 4.80
C ASN A 398 -2.50 24.82 6.25
N ARG A 399 -3.68 25.37 6.60
CA ARG A 399 -4.32 25.25 7.91
C ARG A 399 -5.59 24.40 7.92
N ASP A 400 -6.06 23.96 6.78
CA ASP A 400 -7.24 23.10 6.69
C ASP A 400 -6.87 21.65 6.97
N PRO A 401 -7.34 21.04 8.08
CA PRO A 401 -6.96 19.69 8.43
C PRO A 401 -7.65 18.66 7.52
N SER A 402 -6.87 17.74 6.96
CA SER A 402 -7.37 16.51 6.35
C SER A 402 -7.47 15.41 7.41
N VAL A 403 -8.68 15.20 7.93
CA VAL A 403 -8.97 14.17 8.94
C VAL A 403 -9.44 12.90 8.25
N ASN A 404 -8.59 11.88 8.22
CA ASN A 404 -8.86 10.54 7.70
C ASN A 404 -7.72 9.60 8.14
N ASN A 405 -7.80 8.32 7.77
CA ASN A 405 -6.79 7.33 8.13
C ASN A 405 -5.47 7.41 7.34
N TRP A 406 -5.29 8.35 6.41
CA TRP A 406 -3.94 8.68 5.92
C TRP A 406 -3.04 9.20 7.03
N LEU A 407 -3.62 9.69 8.14
CA LEU A 407 -2.89 10.09 9.33
C LEU A 407 -2.13 8.92 9.99
N LEU A 408 -2.50 7.66 9.71
CA LEU A 408 -1.75 6.48 10.17
C LEU A 408 -0.35 6.40 9.54
N LEU A 409 -0.18 6.81 8.29
CA LEU A 409 1.16 6.97 7.69
C LEU A 409 1.98 8.05 8.41
N GLY A 410 1.32 9.15 8.80
CA GLY A 410 1.94 10.20 9.59
C GLY A 410 2.39 9.70 10.97
N ALA A 411 1.57 8.85 11.60
CA ALA A 411 1.92 8.20 12.86
C ALA A 411 3.15 7.30 12.70
N ASP A 412 3.18 6.46 11.66
CA ASP A 412 4.33 5.59 11.37
C ASP A 412 5.61 6.40 11.14
N ALA A 413 5.55 7.48 10.36
CA ALA A 413 6.70 8.32 10.08
C ALA A 413 7.27 8.96 11.35
N GLN A 414 6.40 9.49 12.22
CA GLN A 414 6.83 10.11 13.48
C GLN A 414 7.28 9.07 14.51
N ALA A 415 6.65 7.90 14.58
CA ALA A 415 7.11 6.79 15.42
C ALA A 415 8.50 6.29 15.00
N TYR A 416 8.76 6.17 13.70
CA TYR A 416 10.09 5.81 13.22
C TYR A 416 11.12 6.91 13.49
N ALA A 417 10.74 8.19 13.44
CA ALA A 417 11.62 9.28 13.86
C ALA A 417 11.98 9.17 15.36
N HIS A 418 11.01 8.79 16.20
CA HIS A 418 11.25 8.46 17.61
C HIS A 418 12.25 7.30 17.73
N ARG A 419 12.06 6.19 17.01
CA ARG A 419 13.00 5.05 16.98
C ARG A 419 14.43 5.49 16.65
N LEU A 420 14.60 6.38 15.67
CA LEU A 420 15.91 6.85 15.21
C LEU A 420 16.62 7.82 16.18
N ARG A 421 15.89 8.55 17.03
CA ARG A 421 16.45 9.62 17.90
C ARG A 421 16.21 9.43 19.40
N GLY A 422 15.23 8.65 19.79
CA GLY A 422 14.75 8.48 21.17
C GLY A 422 14.00 9.70 21.72
N ASP A 423 13.39 10.54 20.87
CA ASP A 423 12.76 11.79 21.32
C ASP A 423 11.24 11.66 21.55
N GLY A 424 10.75 12.13 22.69
CA GLY A 424 9.32 12.03 23.03
C GLY A 424 8.40 12.95 22.21
N ALA A 425 8.93 13.95 21.52
CA ALA A 425 8.12 14.90 20.75
C ALA A 425 7.59 14.26 19.46
N SER A 426 8.41 13.46 18.80
CA SER A 426 7.98 12.65 17.66
C SER A 426 6.95 11.60 18.06
N LEU A 427 7.15 10.89 19.18
CA LEU A 427 6.17 9.91 19.67
C LEU A 427 4.85 10.55 20.11
N ASP A 428 4.89 11.74 20.72
CA ASP A 428 3.68 12.52 21.04
C ASP A 428 2.88 12.89 19.80
N LEU A 429 3.53 13.42 18.75
CA LEU A 429 2.84 13.71 17.50
C LEU A 429 2.31 12.44 16.84
N ALA A 430 3.08 11.35 16.84
CA ALA A 430 2.64 10.06 16.32
C ALA A 430 1.36 9.58 17.01
N THR A 431 1.32 9.67 18.34
CA THR A 431 0.15 9.32 19.16
C THR A 431 -1.08 10.15 18.79
N ARG A 432 -0.91 11.45 18.53
CA ARG A 432 -2.01 12.36 18.16
C ARG A 432 -2.54 12.10 16.75
N LEU A 433 -1.67 11.78 15.81
CA LEU A 433 -2.03 11.42 14.43
C LEU A 433 -2.72 10.05 14.38
N PHE A 434 -2.18 9.05 15.09
CA PHE A 434 -2.76 7.71 15.14
C PHE A 434 -4.16 7.74 15.73
N ARG A 435 -4.35 8.50 16.82
CA ARG A 435 -5.67 8.71 17.45
C ARG A 435 -6.68 9.31 16.47
N ALA A 436 -6.29 10.35 15.72
CA ALA A 436 -7.17 10.97 14.74
C ALA A 436 -7.53 10.00 13.60
N GLY A 437 -6.53 9.37 12.97
CA GLY A 437 -6.75 8.44 11.87
C GLY A 437 -7.50 7.16 12.25
N SER A 438 -7.44 6.75 13.52
CA SER A 438 -8.18 5.58 14.03
C SER A 438 -9.59 5.92 14.49
N ARG A 439 -9.83 7.13 15.03
CA ARG A 439 -11.17 7.57 15.45
C ARG A 439 -12.03 7.94 14.24
N ASP A 440 -11.43 8.65 13.28
CA ASP A 440 -12.10 9.32 12.19
C ASP A 440 -11.47 8.87 10.85
N PRO A 441 -11.67 7.61 10.44
CA PRO A 441 -10.95 7.03 9.30
C PRO A 441 -11.28 7.68 7.95
N TRP A 442 -12.43 8.36 7.83
CA TRP A 442 -12.85 9.00 6.59
C TRP A 442 -12.99 10.53 6.67
N TYR A 443 -13.68 11.04 7.68
CA TYR A 443 -13.85 12.47 7.95
C TYR A 443 -14.06 12.69 9.45
N GLU A 444 -13.90 13.93 9.93
CA GLU A 444 -14.07 14.24 11.35
C GLU A 444 -15.50 13.95 11.84
N GLY A 445 -15.62 13.11 12.87
CA GLY A 445 -16.90 12.68 13.43
C GLY A 445 -17.55 11.52 12.67
N ASP A 446 -16.78 10.80 11.86
CA ASP A 446 -17.22 9.56 11.22
C ASP A 446 -17.69 8.50 12.25
N ALA A 447 -18.56 7.59 11.80
CA ALA A 447 -19.15 6.53 12.61
C ALA A 447 -18.17 5.39 12.95
N ASN A 448 -16.91 5.48 12.49
CA ASN A 448 -15.87 4.46 12.63
C ASN A 448 -16.35 3.09 12.15
N THR A 449 -16.91 3.06 10.94
CA THR A 449 -17.48 1.87 10.27
C THR A 449 -16.83 1.69 8.90
N TYR A 450 -16.99 0.53 8.26
CA TYR A 450 -16.68 0.38 6.85
C TYR A 450 -17.35 1.51 6.05
N SER A 451 -16.54 2.23 5.27
CA SER A 451 -16.98 3.32 4.39
C SER A 451 -16.70 2.98 2.94
N ALA A 452 -15.46 2.61 2.64
CA ALA A 452 -15.06 2.10 1.35
C ALA A 452 -13.77 1.25 1.45
N THR A 453 -13.49 0.51 0.39
CA THR A 453 -12.30 -0.35 0.26
C THR A 453 -11.01 0.43 0.51
N LYS A 454 -10.94 1.69 0.07
CA LYS A 454 -9.76 2.55 0.26
C LYS A 454 -9.45 2.78 1.74
N GLU A 455 -10.46 3.14 2.52
CA GLU A 455 -10.33 3.37 3.95
C GLU A 455 -10.01 2.05 4.67
N THR A 456 -10.59 0.91 4.28
CA THR A 456 -10.17 -0.41 4.77
C THR A 456 -8.67 -0.63 4.59
N VAL A 457 -8.17 -0.45 3.36
CA VAL A 457 -6.76 -0.72 3.01
C VAL A 457 -5.81 0.13 3.85
N ASN A 458 -6.08 1.43 3.96
CA ASN A 458 -5.23 2.32 4.74
C ASN A 458 -5.09 1.87 6.20
N SER A 459 -6.18 1.41 6.82
CA SER A 459 -6.17 0.99 8.22
C SER A 459 -5.53 -0.39 8.45
N ILE A 460 -5.56 -1.29 7.47
CA ILE A 460 -4.92 -2.62 7.61
C ILE A 460 -3.43 -2.59 7.25
N VAL A 461 -2.98 -1.59 6.49
CA VAL A 461 -1.60 -1.44 6.02
C VAL A 461 -0.79 -0.51 6.94
N PHE A 462 -1.35 0.64 7.34
CA PHE A 462 -0.60 1.70 8.03
C PHE A 462 -0.85 1.74 9.54
N GLY A 463 0.07 2.38 10.27
CA GLY A 463 0.02 2.52 11.73
C GLY A 463 0.76 1.42 12.51
N ASN A 464 1.31 0.43 11.81
CA ASN A 464 1.99 -0.71 12.43
C ASN A 464 3.33 -0.33 13.09
N ILE A 465 4.08 0.62 12.52
CA ILE A 465 5.33 1.10 13.12
C ILE A 465 5.01 1.85 14.40
N PHE A 466 3.95 2.66 14.40
CA PHE A 466 3.50 3.33 15.62
C PHE A 466 3.14 2.33 16.72
N LEU A 467 2.33 1.32 16.42
CA LEU A 467 1.92 0.31 17.39
C LEU A 467 3.11 -0.47 17.97
N HIS A 468 4.17 -0.67 17.18
CA HIS A 468 5.40 -1.33 17.65
C HIS A 468 6.23 -0.46 18.62
N GLU A 469 6.29 0.85 18.38
CA GLU A 469 7.14 1.77 19.15
C GLU A 469 6.45 2.39 20.38
N TRP A 470 5.12 2.32 20.46
CA TRP A 470 4.32 2.80 21.61
C TRP A 470 4.38 1.83 22.79
#